data_AF-A0A916XIE2-F1
#
_entry.id   AF-A0A916XIE2-F1
#
_cell.length_a   1.000
_cell.length_b   1.000
_cell.length_c   1.000
_cell.angle_alpha   90.00
_cell.angle_beta   90.00
_cell.angle_gamma   90.00
#
_symmetry.space_group_name_H-M   'P 1'
#
loop_
_entity.id
_entity.type
_entity.pdbx_description
1 polymer ?
#
loop_
_entity_poly.entity_id
_entity_poly.type
_entity_poly.pdbx_seq_one_letter_code
_entity_poly.pdbx_strand_id
1 'polypeptide(L)'
;MLNAAEDEARRGGWLVISEAATPGLMDRLIRDHLPWLLAARGGSAQKRQLKGFSAPAGMGGLSWETVERYPPESGLRSMINALTEVLAKHATGLLITIDEILRKLFDDLRQIGTQFQHAFRENREVAFAGAWVY
;
A
#
# COMPACT_ATOMS: atom_id res chain seq x y z
N MET A 1 3.47 -3.08 23.46
CA MET A 1 2.50 -2.00 23.21
C MET A 1 1.89 -2.12 21.82
N LEU A 2 2.68 -2.26 20.75
CA LEU A 2 2.15 -2.51 19.40
C LEU A 2 1.28 -3.77 19.33
N ASN A 3 1.74 -4.89 19.91
CA ASN A 3 0.97 -6.14 19.91
C ASN A 3 -0.46 -6.00 20.45
N ALA A 4 -0.69 -5.17 21.48
CA ALA A 4 -2.02 -4.96 22.03
C ALA A 4 -2.94 -4.20 21.04
N ALA A 5 -2.40 -3.20 20.34
CA ALA A 5 -3.13 -2.49 19.28
C ALA A 5 -3.42 -3.41 18.08
N GLU A 6 -2.46 -4.26 17.71
CA GLU A 6 -2.64 -5.25 16.67
C GLU A 6 -3.72 -6.27 17.01
N ASP A 7 -3.72 -6.79 18.24
CA ASP A 7 -4.70 -7.77 18.70
C ASP A 7 -6.10 -7.16 18.72
N GLU A 8 -6.23 -5.91 19.18
CA GLU A 8 -7.51 -5.19 19.13
C GLU A 8 -7.99 -4.97 17.69
N ALA A 9 -7.10 -4.56 16.79
CA ALA A 9 -7.43 -4.40 15.38
C ALA A 9 -7.91 -5.73 14.77
N ARG A 10 -7.19 -6.83 15.00
CA ARG A 10 -7.58 -8.17 14.53
C ARG A 10 -8.95 -8.59 15.10
N ARG A 11 -9.21 -8.36 16.39
CA ARG A 11 -10.53 -8.60 17.01
C ARG A 11 -11.65 -7.81 16.33
N GLY A 12 -11.37 -6.57 15.93
CA GLY A 12 -12.27 -5.72 15.17
C GLY A 12 -12.39 -6.07 13.67
N GLY A 13 -11.74 -7.15 13.20
CA GLY A 13 -11.77 -7.57 11.81
C GLY A 13 -10.85 -6.79 10.87
N TRP A 14 -9.99 -5.91 11.41
CA TRP A 14 -9.01 -5.19 10.61
C TRP A 14 -7.89 -6.12 10.16
N LEU A 15 -7.37 -5.85 8.96
CA LEU A 15 -6.14 -6.48 8.50
C LEU A 15 -4.97 -5.79 9.19
N VAL A 16 -3.99 -6.59 9.62
CA VAL A 16 -2.80 -6.10 10.31
C VAL A 16 -1.55 -6.57 9.56
N ILE A 17 -0.70 -5.63 9.17
CA ILE A 17 0.68 -5.88 8.73
C ILE A 17 1.60 -5.44 9.87
N SER A 18 2.45 -6.34 10.34
CA SER A 18 3.43 -6.08 11.40
C SER A 18 4.83 -6.31 10.85
N GLU A 19 5.68 -5.31 10.93
CA GLU A 19 7.03 -5.31 10.35
C GLU A 19 8.05 -4.69 11.32
N ALA A 20 9.30 -5.12 11.22
CA ALA A 20 10.42 -4.39 11.81
C ALA A 20 10.96 -3.38 10.79
N ALA A 21 11.39 -2.21 11.26
CA ALA A 21 12.09 -1.23 10.45
C ALA A 21 13.48 -1.79 10.10
N THR A 22 13.53 -2.57 9.02
CA THR A 22 14.76 -3.10 8.42
C THR A 22 14.83 -2.70 6.95
N PRO A 23 16.03 -2.67 6.34
CA PRO A 23 16.17 -2.34 4.93
C PRO A 23 15.23 -3.15 4.03
N GLY A 24 14.67 -2.51 3.00
CA GLY A 24 13.70 -3.14 2.09
C GLY A 24 12.27 -3.22 2.64
N LEU A 25 11.95 -2.49 3.72
CA LEU A 25 10.60 -2.44 4.29
C LEU A 25 9.54 -2.07 3.24
N MET A 26 9.81 -1.02 2.45
CA MET A 26 8.91 -0.61 1.38
C MET A 26 8.68 -1.74 0.38
N ASP A 27 9.74 -2.45 -0.03
CA ASP A 27 9.63 -3.56 -0.97
C ASP A 27 8.77 -4.70 -0.42
N ARG A 28 8.92 -5.05 0.86
CA ARG A 28 8.07 -6.08 1.49
C ARG A 28 6.61 -5.65 1.52
N LEU A 29 6.32 -4.38 1.82
CA LEU A 29 4.94 -3.88 1.79
C LEU A 29 4.34 -3.97 0.38
N ILE A 30 5.08 -3.56 -0.65
CA ILE A 30 4.56 -3.41 -2.01
C ILE A 30 4.62 -4.69 -2.85
N ARG A 31 5.55 -5.60 -2.56
CA ARG A 31 5.78 -6.81 -3.36
C ARG A 31 5.25 -8.08 -2.70
N ASP A 32 4.96 -8.04 -1.39
CA ASP A 32 4.52 -9.22 -0.64
C ASP A 32 3.17 -8.97 0.06
N HIS A 33 3.17 -8.19 1.14
CA HIS A 33 2.00 -8.05 2.03
C HIS A 33 0.74 -7.56 1.32
N LEU A 34 0.81 -6.39 0.67
CA LEU A 34 -0.38 -5.77 0.07
C LEU A 34 -0.92 -6.57 -1.13
N PRO A 35 -0.08 -7.05 -2.08
CA PRO A 35 -0.55 -7.95 -3.13
C PRO A 35 -1.23 -9.20 -2.59
N TRP A 36 -0.64 -9.84 -1.57
CA TRP A 36 -1.21 -11.05 -0.97
C TRP A 36 -2.58 -10.79 -0.34
N LEU A 37 -2.72 -9.72 0.46
CA LEU A 37 -3.99 -9.35 1.09
C LEU A 37 -5.07 -9.01 0.05
N LEU A 38 -4.70 -8.32 -1.03
CA LEU A 38 -5.61 -8.01 -2.14
C LEU A 38 -6.10 -9.28 -2.85
N ALA A 39 -5.19 -10.22 -3.12
CA ALA A 39 -5.52 -11.50 -3.76
C ALA A 39 -6.47 -12.33 -2.87
N ALA A 40 -6.17 -12.42 -1.57
CA ALA A 40 -6.97 -13.18 -0.60
C ALA A 40 -8.42 -12.65 -0.44
N ARG A 41 -8.66 -11.37 -0.72
CA ARG A 41 -9.99 -10.74 -0.60
C ARG A 41 -10.78 -10.66 -1.90
N GLY A 42 -10.37 -11.41 -2.93
CA GLY A 42 -11.09 -11.49 -4.21
C GLY A 42 -10.84 -10.29 -5.12
N GLY A 43 -9.79 -9.50 -4.86
CA GLY A 43 -9.32 -8.48 -5.77
C GLY A 43 -8.87 -9.13 -7.09
N SER A 44 -9.72 -9.09 -8.11
CA SER A 44 -9.36 -9.41 -9.48
C SER A 44 -8.33 -8.38 -10.02
N ALA A 45 -7.11 -8.42 -9.49
CA ALA A 45 -5.97 -7.66 -10.01
C ALA A 45 -5.74 -7.93 -11.52
N GLN A 46 -6.23 -9.05 -12.04
CA GLN A 46 -6.13 -9.43 -13.44
C GLN A 46 -6.93 -8.56 -14.43
N LYS A 47 -8.03 -7.87 -14.04
CA LYS A 47 -8.83 -7.13 -15.04
C LYS A 47 -8.35 -5.71 -15.34
N ARG A 48 -7.55 -5.09 -14.46
CA ARG A 48 -7.12 -3.69 -14.65
C ARG A 48 -5.77 -3.56 -15.37
N GLN A 49 -4.92 -4.58 -15.33
CA GLN A 49 -3.68 -4.61 -16.14
C GLN A 49 -3.95 -4.88 -17.65
N LEU A 50 -5.06 -5.53 -18.01
CA LEU A 50 -5.37 -5.86 -19.42
C LEU A 50 -5.94 -4.70 -20.25
N LYS A 51 -6.48 -3.64 -19.64
CA LYS A 51 -7.02 -2.48 -20.41
C LYS A 51 -5.94 -1.50 -20.90
N GLY A 52 -4.68 -1.67 -20.50
CA GLY A 52 -3.56 -0.87 -20.99
C GLY A 52 -2.90 -1.40 -22.27
N PHE A 53 -3.25 -2.62 -22.72
CA PHE A 53 -2.53 -3.32 -23.80
C PHE A 53 -3.38 -3.61 -25.06
N SER A 54 -4.46 -2.86 -25.30
CA SER A 54 -5.10 -2.85 -26.62
C SER A 54 -4.67 -1.58 -27.34
N ALA A 55 -3.51 -1.63 -27.97
CA ALA A 55 -3.16 -0.68 -29.03
C ALA A 55 -4.20 -0.81 -30.15
N PRO A 56 -4.92 0.25 -30.54
CA PRO A 56 -5.62 0.25 -31.81
C PRO A 56 -4.57 0.17 -32.91
N ALA A 57 -4.70 -0.84 -33.76
CA ALA A 57 -3.99 -0.89 -35.02
C ALA A 57 -4.36 0.36 -35.84
N GLY A 58 -3.34 1.14 -36.22
CA GLY A 58 -3.48 2.10 -37.30
C GLY A 58 -3.29 3.56 -36.90
N MET A 59 -2.34 4.17 -37.61
CA MET A 59 -2.31 5.57 -38.04
C MET A 59 -1.70 6.62 -37.10
N GLY A 60 -0.58 7.16 -37.55
CA GLY A 60 -0.28 8.58 -37.44
C GLY A 60 0.60 8.96 -36.27
N GLY A 61 1.77 9.52 -36.59
CA GLY A 61 2.73 9.99 -35.59
C GLY A 61 2.14 11.06 -34.68
N LEU A 62 2.35 10.87 -33.39
CA LEU A 62 2.40 11.94 -32.41
C LEU A 62 3.71 11.77 -31.67
N SER A 63 4.51 12.83 -31.72
CA SER A 63 5.72 13.02 -30.94
C SER A 63 5.39 12.74 -29.47
N TRP A 64 5.68 11.52 -29.01
CA TRP A 64 5.71 11.20 -27.59
C TRP A 64 7.02 11.75 -27.05
N GLU A 65 7.08 13.08 -26.97
CA GLU A 65 8.04 13.81 -26.17
C GLU A 65 7.88 13.28 -24.76
N THR A 66 8.77 12.35 -24.40
CA THR A 66 9.29 12.00 -23.08
C THR A 66 8.45 12.45 -21.89
N VAL A 67 7.15 12.13 -21.90
CA VAL A 67 6.46 11.81 -20.66
C VAL A 67 7.06 10.46 -20.34
N GLU A 68 8.04 10.48 -19.46
CA GLU A 68 8.58 9.33 -18.75
C GLU A 68 7.40 8.61 -18.09
N ARG A 69 6.67 7.87 -18.92
CA ARG A 69 5.64 6.91 -18.58
C ARG A 69 6.43 5.78 -17.97
N TYR A 70 6.83 5.95 -16.71
CA TYR A 70 6.72 4.82 -15.81
C TYR A 70 5.23 4.49 -15.81
N PRO A 71 4.78 3.38 -16.45
CA PRO A 71 3.51 2.82 -16.03
C PRO A 71 3.61 2.72 -14.51
N PRO A 72 2.62 3.17 -13.73
CA PRO A 72 2.74 3.10 -12.29
C PRO A 72 2.93 1.63 -11.93
N GLU A 73 4.16 1.23 -11.61
CA GLU A 73 4.38 0.12 -10.69
C GLU A 73 3.42 0.42 -9.56
N SER A 74 2.55 -0.54 -9.24
CA SER A 74 1.47 -0.35 -8.29
C SER A 74 2.08 0.11 -6.96
N GLY A 75 2.23 1.41 -6.76
CA GLY A 75 2.95 1.94 -5.61
C GLY A 75 2.16 1.73 -4.34
N LEU A 76 2.80 1.92 -3.19
CA LEU A 76 2.20 1.74 -1.88
C LEU A 76 0.80 2.38 -1.77
N ARG A 77 0.64 3.62 -2.26
CA ARG A 77 -0.66 4.31 -2.30
C ARG A 77 -1.72 3.58 -3.11
N SER A 78 -1.40 3.16 -4.33
CA SER A 78 -2.37 2.48 -5.21
C SER A 78 -2.88 1.18 -4.59
N MET A 79 -2.01 0.45 -3.90
CA MET A 79 -2.38 -0.79 -3.22
C MET A 79 -3.15 -0.56 -1.92
N ILE A 80 -2.74 0.40 -1.09
CA ILE A 80 -3.51 0.81 0.10
C ILE A 80 -4.92 1.25 -0.33
N ASN A 81 -5.02 2.04 -1.40
CA ASN A 81 -6.31 2.51 -1.92
C ASN A 81 -7.19 1.36 -2.38
N ALA A 82 -6.64 0.43 -3.16
CA ALA A 82 -7.38 -0.74 -3.62
C ALA A 82 -7.82 -1.64 -2.46
N LEU A 83 -6.96 -1.85 -1.46
CA LEU A 83 -7.26 -2.73 -0.34
C LEU A 83 -8.32 -2.11 0.57
N THR A 84 -8.18 -0.84 0.91
CA THR A 84 -9.14 -0.11 1.74
C THR A 84 -10.52 0.01 1.08
N GLU A 85 -10.60 0.11 -0.26
CA GLU A 85 -11.88 0.07 -0.98
C GLU A 85 -12.60 -1.28 -0.81
N VAL A 86 -11.86 -2.38 -0.76
CA VAL A 86 -12.43 -3.71 -0.49
C VAL A 86 -12.86 -3.83 0.97
N LEU A 87 -12.05 -3.35 1.92
CA LEU A 87 -12.30 -3.45 3.35
C LEU A 87 -13.45 -2.55 3.84
N ALA A 88 -13.63 -1.39 3.21
CA ALA A 88 -14.69 -0.45 3.54
C ALA A 88 -16.10 -1.07 3.41
N LYS A 89 -16.28 -2.04 2.50
CA LYS A 89 -17.55 -2.79 2.34
C LYS A 89 -17.95 -3.57 3.59
N HIS A 90 -17.01 -3.83 4.48
CA HIS A 90 -17.21 -4.56 5.72
C HIS A 90 -17.01 -3.68 6.97
N ALA A 91 -16.94 -2.36 6.80
CA ALA A 91 -16.61 -1.42 7.89
C ALA A 91 -15.32 -1.81 8.65
N THR A 92 -14.32 -2.29 7.91
CA THR A 92 -13.00 -2.68 8.44
C THR A 92 -11.91 -1.87 7.76
N GLY A 93 -10.69 -1.91 8.32
CA GLY A 93 -9.55 -1.16 7.81
C GLY A 93 -8.24 -1.95 7.82
N LEU A 94 -7.17 -1.23 7.49
CA LEU A 94 -5.80 -1.73 7.48
C LEU A 94 -4.98 -1.03 8.58
N LEU A 95 -4.40 -1.80 9.49
CA LEU A 95 -3.37 -1.34 10.42
C LEU A 95 -2.00 -1.79 9.91
N ILE A 96 -1.05 -0.87 9.81
CA ILE A 96 0.37 -1.19 9.64
C ILE A 96 1.12 -0.78 10.90
N THR A 97 1.80 -1.73 11.53
CA THR A 97 2.70 -1.49 12.65
C THR A 97 4.14 -1.66 12.21
N ILE A 98 5.00 -0.74 12.64
CA ILE A 98 6.45 -0.81 12.41
C ILE A 98 7.16 -0.75 13.77
N ASP A 99 7.77 -1.87 14.17
CA ASP A 99 8.64 -1.92 15.34
C ASP A 99 10.09 -1.60 14.96
N GLU A 100 10.90 -1.39 15.98
CA GLU A 100 12.34 -1.20 15.89
C GLU A 100 12.81 -0.06 14.98
N ILE A 101 12.09 1.07 14.97
CA ILE A 101 12.44 2.22 14.14
C ILE A 101 13.84 2.74 14.50
N LEU A 102 14.75 2.69 13.52
CA LEU A 102 16.12 3.21 13.60
C LEU A 102 16.28 4.48 12.75
N ARG A 103 17.14 5.40 13.20
CA ARG A 103 17.48 6.66 12.51
C ARG A 103 17.83 6.48 11.02
N LYS A 104 18.56 5.41 10.70
CA LYS A 104 19.03 5.13 9.32
C LYS A 104 17.90 4.80 8.33
N LEU A 105 16.67 4.61 8.80
CA LEU A 105 15.50 4.28 7.97
C LEU A 105 14.47 5.41 7.92
N PHE A 106 14.84 6.61 8.37
CA PHE A 106 13.93 7.75 8.37
C PHE A 106 13.45 8.14 6.97
N ASP A 107 14.27 7.95 5.94
CA ASP A 107 13.84 8.22 4.56
C ASP A 107 12.73 7.26 4.11
N ASP A 108 12.87 5.97 4.38
CA ASP A 108 11.83 4.97 4.08
C ASP A 108 10.54 5.28 4.85
N LEU A 109 10.66 5.59 6.14
CA LEU A 109 9.51 5.96 6.97
C LEU A 109 8.84 7.26 6.54
N ARG A 110 9.62 8.24 6.06
CA ARG A 110 9.08 9.49 5.50
C ARG A 110 8.29 9.23 4.23
N GLN A 111 8.79 8.34 3.37
CA GLN A 111 8.06 7.92 2.16
C GLN A 111 6.75 7.21 2.52
N ILE A 112 6.80 6.25 3.45
CA ILE A 112 5.61 5.54 3.96
C ILE A 112 4.62 6.53 4.56
N GLY A 113 5.08 7.40 5.47
CA GLY A 113 4.26 8.41 6.14
C GLY A 113 3.57 9.37 5.17
N THR A 114 4.23 9.74 4.07
CA THR A 114 3.63 10.57 3.01
C THR A 114 2.43 9.85 2.36
N GLN A 115 2.53 8.54 2.12
CA GLN A 115 1.40 7.78 1.54
C GLN A 115 0.24 7.62 2.52
N PHE A 116 0.53 7.42 3.81
CA PHE A 116 -0.49 7.41 4.85
C PHE A 116 -1.20 8.76 4.99
N GLN A 117 -0.46 9.87 4.91
CA GLN A 117 -1.06 11.21 4.92
C GLN A 117 -2.07 11.39 3.78
N HIS A 118 -1.78 10.88 2.58
CA HIS A 118 -2.74 10.89 1.48
C HIS A 118 -3.98 10.04 1.79
N ALA A 119 -3.80 8.83 2.34
CA ALA A 119 -4.91 7.96 2.70
C ALA A 119 -5.82 8.59 3.78
N PHE A 120 -5.25 9.26 4.78
CA PHE A 120 -6.01 10.01 5.79
C PHE A 120 -6.81 11.16 5.17
N ARG A 121 -6.22 11.93 4.25
CA ARG A 121 -6.92 13.02 3.53
C ARG A 121 -8.08 12.51 2.67
N GLU A 122 -8.01 11.26 2.24
CA GLU A 122 -9.07 10.59 1.47
C GLU A 122 -10.10 9.88 2.37
N ASN A 123 -10.07 10.08 3.70
CA ASN A 123 -10.92 9.42 4.70
C ASN A 123 -10.94 7.88 4.55
N ARG A 124 -9.77 7.28 4.30
CA ARG A 124 -9.63 5.83 4.23
C ARG A 124 -9.45 5.24 5.63
N GLU A 125 -10.02 4.07 5.83
CA GLU A 125 -9.86 3.25 7.03
C GLU A 125 -8.46 2.63 7.08
N VAL A 126 -7.47 3.46 7.41
CA VAL A 126 -6.08 3.07 7.63
C VAL A 126 -5.62 3.55 8.99
N ALA A 127 -4.70 2.81 9.59
CA ALA A 127 -4.02 3.18 10.81
C ALA A 127 -2.54 2.85 10.70
N PHE A 128 -1.71 3.65 11.38
CA PHE A 128 -0.27 3.48 11.44
C PHE A 128 0.21 3.61 12.88
N ALA A 129 1.04 2.69 13.33
CA ALA A 129 1.71 2.80 14.62
C ALA A 129 3.19 2.42 14.50
N GLY A 130 4.05 3.19 15.16
CA GLY A 130 5.49 2.98 15.16
C GLY A 130 6.06 2.90 16.57
N ALA A 131 7.05 2.05 16.77
CA ALA A 131 7.86 2.00 17.99
C ALA A 131 9.34 2.23 17.67
N TRP A 132 10.03 2.94 18.56
CA TRP A 132 11.41 3.37 18.38
C TRP A 132 12.33 2.54 19.29
N VAL A 133 13.55 2.18 18.82
CA VAL A 133 14.56 1.53 19.67
C VAL A 133 15.49 2.58 20.26
N TYR A 134 15.47 2.77 21.57
CA TYR A 134 16.32 3.75 22.28
C TYR A 134 17.80 3.75 21.86
#